data_AF-A0A3D4T110-F1
#
_entry.id   AF-A0A3D4T110-F1
#
_cell.length_a   1.000
_cell.length_b   1.000
_cell.length_c   1.000
_cell.angle_alpha   90.00
_cell.angle_beta   90.00
_cell.angle_gamma   90.00
#
_symmetry.space_group_name_H-M   'P 1'
#
loop_
_entity.id
_entity.type
_entity.pdbx_description
1 polymer ?
#
loop_
_entity_poly.entity_id
_entity_poly.type
_entity_poly.pdbx_seq_one_letter_code
_entity_poly.pdbx_strand_id
1 'polypeptide(L)'
;MLCMMPVAVLTIVLGLALLIFAAGLFLRASKKSGPSGAAEPTGSPDATAVPAPGPVAGRWSRSVPSVPEPLPDGDPVPVTGGADRGIPDAGTTGTGDAAVAGPADPVPDADPVPAPAAEPEPVAAAREPAPEAAPAPTSEPAPAAPAAPAPSGHTSLAGRRARRQWAAAHGFEYTREDRYLTPEWPVSLLHQISPDRVDPPARDLVSGFVDGHQVHIADVAGTTLVALRRSESSPVDVHFTTVAAMPAGMRHSELCDCPPFTGYSTDNRALDRMLDARVTGTLRDLAPYACDVVFSGAWLVAQLSGRAEAEVSERMLPQLALLGDAARVLPPRVTSTELAMPTADPTRPRPASGAHVDLAAGGSGDSADGADGADG
;
A
#
# COMPACT_ATOMS: atom_id res chain seq x y z
N MET A 1 -20.41 39.52 -20.47
CA MET A 1 -21.41 40.07 -19.53
C MET A 1 -22.17 38.90 -18.91
N LEU A 2 -21.68 38.39 -17.78
CA LEU A 2 -22.40 37.34 -17.02
C LEU A 2 -23.63 37.97 -16.37
N CYS A 3 -24.77 37.29 -16.54
CA CYS A 3 -26.07 37.68 -16.04
C CYS A 3 -26.07 37.64 -14.50
N MET A 4 -26.15 38.82 -13.90
CA MET A 4 -26.32 39.01 -12.46
C MET A 4 -27.73 38.50 -12.09
N MET A 5 -27.84 37.24 -11.67
CA MET A 5 -29.10 36.76 -11.08
C MET A 5 -29.36 37.59 -9.83
N PRO A 6 -30.53 38.25 -9.69
CA PRO A 6 -30.81 39.08 -8.54
C PRO A 6 -30.78 38.19 -7.29
N VAL A 7 -30.09 38.65 -6.24
CA VAL A 7 -29.87 37.92 -4.97
C VAL A 7 -31.17 37.30 -4.41
N ALA A 8 -32.33 37.91 -4.70
CA ALA A 8 -33.65 37.39 -4.37
C ALA A 8 -34.00 36.03 -5.01
N VAL A 9 -33.54 35.76 -6.23
CA VAL A 9 -33.79 34.47 -6.91
C VAL A 9 -32.90 33.38 -6.31
N LEU A 10 -31.65 33.72 -5.96
CA LEU A 10 -30.75 32.79 -5.30
C LEU A 10 -31.27 32.38 -3.92
N THR A 11 -31.81 33.32 -3.13
CA THR A 11 -32.38 33.02 -1.80
C THR A 11 -33.65 32.18 -1.89
N ILE A 12 -34.52 32.42 -2.89
CA ILE A 12 -35.71 31.59 -3.10
C ILE A 12 -35.33 30.16 -3.52
N VAL A 13 -34.37 30.00 -4.42
CA VAL A 13 -33.89 28.68 -4.87
C VAL A 13 -33.24 27.92 -3.70
N LEU A 14 -32.42 28.60 -2.90
CA LEU A 14 -31.79 28.00 -1.71
C LEU A 14 -32.85 27.60 -0.66
N GLY A 15 -33.84 28.45 -0.41
CA GLY A 15 -34.94 28.16 0.51
C GLY A 15 -35.79 26.97 0.06
N LEU A 16 -36.09 26.87 -1.24
CA LEU A 16 -36.83 25.75 -1.80
C LEU A 16 -36.03 24.44 -1.71
N ALA A 17 -34.72 24.49 -1.98
CA ALA A 17 -33.84 23.32 -1.86
C ALA A 17 -33.77 22.81 -0.41
N LEU A 18 -33.68 23.70 0.57
CA LEU A 18 -33.69 23.37 1.99
C LEU A 18 -35.02 22.73 2.43
N LEU A 19 -36.14 23.25 1.93
CA LEU A 19 -37.47 22.72 2.24
C LEU A 19 -37.67 21.31 1.66
N ILE A 20 -37.24 21.07 0.42
CA ILE A 20 -37.26 19.74 -0.21
C ILE A 20 -36.38 18.75 0.59
N PHE A 21 -35.20 19.18 1.03
CA PHE A 21 -34.31 18.36 1.85
C PHE A 21 -34.93 17.99 3.20
N ALA A 22 -35.55 18.95 3.89
CA ALA A 22 -36.24 18.72 5.16
C ALA A 22 -37.44 17.77 5.01
N ALA A 23 -38.23 17.92 3.93
CA ALA A 23 -39.32 17.00 3.62
C ALA A 23 -38.81 15.57 3.36
N GLY A 24 -37.70 15.42 2.62
CA GLY A 24 -37.07 14.13 2.37
C GLY A 24 -36.62 13.40 3.64
N LEU A 25 -36.06 14.14 4.60
CA LEU A 25 -35.69 13.60 5.92
C LEU A 25 -36.91 13.15 6.73
N PHE A 26 -37.99 13.93 6.72
CA PHE A 26 -39.22 13.62 7.45
C PHE A 26 -39.89 12.34 6.91
N LEU A 27 -40.04 12.20 5.59
CA LEU A 27 -40.59 10.97 5.00
C LEU A 27 -39.73 9.73 5.30
N ARG A 28 -38.40 9.89 5.39
CA ARG A 28 -37.48 8.79 5.72
C ARG A 28 -37.57 8.38 7.19
N ALA A 29 -37.87 9.33 8.09
CA ALA A 29 -38.10 9.06 9.50
C ALA A 29 -39.45 8.37 9.74
N SER A 30 -40.53 8.81 9.08
CA SER A 30 -41.86 8.20 9.23
C SER A 30 -41.93 6.76 8.74
N LYS A 31 -41.08 6.37 7.79
CA LYS A 31 -41.04 4.99 7.27
C LYS A 31 -40.38 3.98 8.23
N LYS A 32 -39.72 4.45 9.29
CA LYS A 32 -39.13 3.59 10.33
C LYS A 32 -40.08 3.24 11.48
N SER A 33 -41.28 3.82 11.50
CA SER A 33 -42.28 3.60 12.55
C SER A 33 -43.46 2.80 12.01
N GLY A 34 -43.26 1.50 11.78
CA GLY A 34 -44.33 0.52 11.57
C GLY A 34 -44.59 -0.27 12.86
N PRO A 35 -45.85 -0.52 13.26
CA PRO A 35 -46.19 -1.03 14.59
C PRO A 35 -45.86 -2.52 14.77
N SER A 36 -45.10 -2.82 15.83
CA SER A 36 -44.89 -4.17 16.35
C SER A 36 -46.13 -4.61 17.12
N GLY A 37 -47.03 -5.33 16.44
CA GLY A 37 -48.14 -6.04 17.07
C GLY A 37 -47.62 -7.23 17.87
N ALA A 38 -47.88 -7.21 19.18
CA ALA A 38 -47.67 -8.32 20.09
C ALA A 38 -48.69 -9.44 19.82
N ALA A 39 -48.20 -10.68 19.75
CA ALA A 39 -49.03 -11.87 19.87
C ALA A 39 -48.24 -12.91 20.69
N GLU A 40 -48.71 -13.17 21.91
CA GLU A 40 -48.39 -14.40 22.64
C GLU A 40 -48.90 -15.63 21.85
N PRO A 41 -48.34 -16.81 22.12
CA PRO A 41 -49.23 -17.85 22.60
C PRO A 41 -48.66 -18.69 23.75
N THR A 42 -49.57 -18.98 24.68
CA THR A 42 -49.54 -20.00 25.72
C THR A 42 -49.64 -21.40 25.11
N GLY A 43 -49.06 -22.41 25.75
CA GLY A 43 -49.53 -23.80 25.63
C GLY A 43 -48.47 -24.86 25.31
N SER A 44 -48.04 -25.58 26.35
CA SER A 44 -47.48 -26.94 26.28
C SER A 44 -48.63 -27.95 26.12
N PRO A 45 -48.46 -29.13 25.49
CA PRO A 45 -48.11 -30.31 26.30
C PRO A 45 -47.28 -31.43 25.62
N ASP A 46 -46.70 -32.23 26.51
CA ASP A 46 -46.38 -33.67 26.50
C ASP A 46 -45.34 -34.35 25.57
N ALA A 47 -44.28 -34.81 26.24
CA ALA A 47 -43.63 -36.12 26.22
C ALA A 47 -43.58 -36.99 24.94
N THR A 48 -42.35 -37.25 24.47
CA THR A 48 -41.86 -38.63 24.31
C THR A 48 -40.35 -38.71 24.55
N ALA A 49 -39.95 -39.63 25.42
CA ALA A 49 -38.61 -39.95 25.90
C ALA A 49 -37.82 -40.84 24.88
N VAL A 50 -36.55 -40.50 24.55
CA VAL A 50 -35.26 -41.21 24.88
C VAL A 50 -34.65 -41.95 23.65
N PRO A 51 -33.31 -42.22 23.52
CA PRO A 51 -32.10 -41.79 24.27
C PRO A 51 -30.99 -41.08 23.43
N ALA A 52 -29.98 -40.57 24.13
CA ALA A 52 -28.73 -39.98 23.63
C ALA A 52 -27.67 -41.01 23.16
N PRO A 53 -26.67 -40.55 22.38
CA PRO A 53 -25.27 -40.85 22.68
C PRO A 53 -24.42 -39.57 22.83
N GLY A 54 -23.43 -39.63 23.73
CA GLY A 54 -22.74 -38.49 24.32
C GLY A 54 -21.75 -37.70 23.45
N PRO A 55 -21.22 -36.58 23.99
CA PRO A 55 -20.34 -35.68 23.24
C PRO A 55 -18.87 -36.13 23.30
N VAL A 56 -18.25 -36.22 22.12
CA VAL A 56 -16.80 -36.35 21.96
C VAL A 56 -16.15 -35.00 22.25
N ALA A 57 -15.22 -35.02 23.20
CA ALA A 57 -14.43 -33.88 23.62
C ALA A 57 -13.47 -33.39 22.52
N GLY A 58 -13.35 -32.08 22.38
CA GLY A 58 -12.40 -31.43 21.48
C GLY A 58 -12.40 -29.91 21.63
N ARG A 59 -12.43 -29.40 22.87
CA ARG A 59 -12.38 -27.96 23.17
C ARG A 59 -10.93 -27.50 23.17
N TRP A 60 -10.55 -26.70 22.18
CA TRP A 60 -9.34 -25.87 22.23
C TRP A 60 -9.62 -24.70 23.17
N SER A 61 -9.10 -24.77 24.39
CA SER A 61 -9.15 -23.69 25.36
C SER A 61 -8.24 -22.54 24.91
N ARG A 62 -8.83 -21.37 24.65
CA ARG A 62 -8.08 -20.11 24.58
C ARG A 62 -7.68 -19.71 26.00
N SER A 63 -6.38 -19.73 26.28
CA SER A 63 -5.80 -19.06 27.43
C SER A 63 -5.91 -17.55 27.23
N VAL A 64 -6.67 -16.89 28.10
CA VAL A 64 -6.71 -15.43 28.22
C VAL A 64 -5.48 -15.03 29.06
N PRO A 65 -4.61 -14.12 28.60
CA PRO A 65 -3.56 -13.58 29.48
C PRO A 65 -4.20 -12.67 30.53
N SER A 66 -3.96 -12.98 31.81
CA SER A 66 -4.39 -12.18 32.95
C SER A 66 -3.73 -10.81 32.93
N VAL A 67 -4.55 -9.76 32.97
CA VAL A 67 -4.12 -8.37 33.22
C VAL A 67 -3.71 -8.26 34.70
N PRO A 68 -2.52 -7.75 35.05
CA PRO A 68 -2.18 -7.50 36.44
C PRO A 68 -2.95 -6.28 36.97
N GLU A 69 -3.49 -6.39 38.19
CA GLU A 69 -4.18 -5.31 38.90
C GLU A 69 -3.28 -4.06 39.09
N PRO A 70 -3.85 -2.85 39.10
CA PRO A 70 -3.11 -1.63 39.40
C PRO A 70 -2.77 -1.55 40.90
N LEU A 71 -1.51 -1.24 41.21
CA LEU A 71 -1.07 -0.94 42.58
C LEU A 71 -1.73 0.36 43.11
N PRO A 72 -1.97 0.46 44.43
CA PRO A 72 -2.57 1.64 45.04
C PRO A 72 -1.62 2.86 45.05
N ASP A 73 -2.21 4.03 44.86
CA ASP A 73 -1.57 5.35 44.85
C ASP A 73 -0.76 5.60 46.14
N GLY A 74 0.55 5.82 45.98
CA GLY A 74 1.44 6.28 47.04
C GLY A 74 1.61 7.80 46.98
N ASP A 75 1.53 8.45 48.13
CA ASP A 75 1.66 9.90 48.32
C ASP A 75 2.98 10.47 47.74
N PRO A 76 2.97 11.73 47.25
CA PRO A 76 4.15 12.34 46.62
C PRO A 76 5.25 12.67 47.65
N VAL A 77 6.45 12.12 47.41
CA VAL A 77 7.68 12.46 48.14
C VAL A 77 8.25 13.78 47.59
N PRO A 78 8.63 14.76 48.44
CA PRO A 78 9.20 16.01 47.96
C PRO A 78 10.68 15.82 47.58
N VAL A 79 11.02 16.05 46.31
CA VAL A 79 12.42 16.17 45.89
C VAL A 79 12.86 17.62 46.09
N THR A 80 13.80 17.80 47.01
CA THR A 80 14.50 19.04 47.27
C THR A 80 15.71 19.16 46.34
N GLY A 81 15.85 20.35 45.73
CA GLY A 81 17.09 21.06 45.38
C GLY A 81 18.24 20.34 44.67
N GLY A 82 18.66 20.88 43.51
CA GLY A 82 20.01 20.59 43.00
C GLY A 82 20.37 21.09 41.61
N ALA A 83 20.87 22.34 41.56
CA ALA A 83 21.93 22.83 40.68
C ALA A 83 21.71 22.88 39.15
N ASP A 84 21.25 24.06 38.75
CA ASP A 84 21.76 24.86 37.63
C ASP A 84 23.25 24.62 37.31
N ARG A 85 23.52 24.21 36.06
CA ARG A 85 24.83 24.38 35.39
C ARG A 85 24.57 24.78 33.95
N GLY A 86 24.69 26.08 33.71
CA GLY A 86 24.58 26.72 32.41
C GLY A 86 25.54 26.18 31.36
N ILE A 87 25.04 26.12 30.13
CA ILE A 87 25.80 25.99 28.89
C ILE A 87 26.08 27.42 28.41
N PRO A 88 27.34 27.81 28.11
CA PRO A 88 27.62 29.15 27.62
C PRO A 88 27.10 29.32 26.20
N ASP A 89 26.27 30.34 26.05
CA ASP A 89 25.78 30.97 24.84
C ASP A 89 26.95 31.58 24.06
N ALA A 90 27.19 31.09 22.84
CA ALA A 90 28.10 31.72 21.89
C ALA A 90 27.24 32.38 20.81
N GLY A 91 27.03 33.68 20.97
CA GLY A 91 26.29 34.49 20.04
C GLY A 91 26.92 34.54 18.65
N THR A 92 26.06 34.68 17.65
CA THR A 92 26.39 35.53 16.51
C THR A 92 25.14 36.29 16.09
N THR A 93 25.25 37.60 16.22
CA THR A 93 24.27 38.60 15.80
C THR A 93 24.21 38.66 14.28
N GLY A 94 23.00 38.77 13.75
CA GLY A 94 22.76 39.09 12.34
C GLY A 94 22.95 40.56 11.99
N THR A 95 22.53 40.87 10.76
CA THR A 95 22.51 42.17 10.04
C THR A 95 23.83 42.42 9.28
N GLY A 96 23.91 42.43 7.95
CA GLY A 96 22.93 42.76 6.91
C GLY A 96 23.26 44.14 6.35
N ASP A 97 23.90 44.23 5.19
CA ASP A 97 23.65 45.26 4.17
C ASP A 97 24.40 44.98 2.85
N ALA A 98 23.91 45.65 1.79
CA ALA A 98 24.54 46.01 0.53
C ALA A 98 24.33 45.09 -0.68
N ALA A 99 23.26 45.43 -1.41
CA ALA A 99 23.11 45.24 -2.84
C ALA A 99 24.28 45.86 -3.64
N VAL A 100 24.76 45.15 -4.66
CA VAL A 100 25.46 45.74 -5.81
C VAL A 100 24.98 45.02 -7.09
N ALA A 101 24.56 45.84 -8.05
CA ALA A 101 24.06 45.46 -9.36
C ALA A 101 25.18 45.30 -10.40
N GLY A 102 25.14 44.21 -11.18
CA GLY A 102 25.65 44.04 -12.54
C GLY A 102 27.18 44.15 -12.79
N PRO A 103 27.70 43.70 -13.95
CA PRO A 103 27.00 43.38 -15.20
C PRO A 103 27.23 41.95 -15.73
N ALA A 104 26.33 41.56 -16.63
CA ALA A 104 26.46 40.40 -17.51
C ALA A 104 27.50 40.68 -18.60
N ASP A 105 28.28 39.65 -18.96
CA ASP A 105 29.13 39.65 -20.16
C ASP A 105 28.63 38.62 -21.19
N PRO A 106 28.86 38.89 -22.49
CA PRO A 106 27.95 38.52 -23.57
C PRO A 106 28.27 37.18 -24.24
N VAL A 107 27.22 36.56 -24.77
CA VAL A 107 27.28 35.50 -25.80
C VAL A 107 27.72 36.14 -27.11
N PRO A 108 28.71 35.58 -27.85
CA PRO A 108 29.00 36.05 -29.20
C PRO A 108 28.03 35.39 -30.21
N ASP A 109 27.20 36.23 -30.83
CA ASP A 109 26.56 35.95 -32.11
C ASP A 109 27.63 35.82 -33.21
N ALA A 110 27.50 34.80 -34.05
CA ALA A 110 28.09 34.78 -35.39
C ALA A 110 27.07 34.17 -36.37
N ASP A 111 26.84 34.97 -37.40
CA ASP A 111 25.77 34.99 -38.40
C ASP A 111 25.65 33.78 -39.37
N PRO A 112 24.53 33.71 -40.13
CA PRO A 112 24.06 32.53 -40.83
C PRO A 112 24.47 32.47 -42.31
N VAL A 113 24.65 31.26 -42.87
CA VAL A 113 24.72 31.03 -44.33
C VAL A 113 24.31 29.56 -44.65
N PRO A 114 23.88 29.23 -45.88
CA PRO A 114 22.53 29.35 -46.44
C PRO A 114 21.90 27.97 -46.78
N ALA A 115 20.59 27.97 -47.08
CA ALA A 115 19.86 26.80 -47.58
C ALA A 115 20.26 26.38 -49.02
N PRO A 116 20.16 25.09 -49.32
CA PRO A 116 19.62 24.61 -50.60
C PRO A 116 18.41 23.70 -50.32
N ALA A 117 17.19 24.11 -50.69
CA ALA A 117 16.58 23.92 -52.01
C ALA A 117 16.17 22.47 -52.34
N ALA A 118 14.84 22.29 -52.36
CA ALA A 118 14.03 21.42 -53.22
C ALA A 118 14.02 19.90 -53.02
N GLU A 119 12.83 19.42 -52.65
CA GLU A 119 12.28 18.09 -52.93
C GLU A 119 12.46 17.70 -54.41
N PRO A 120 12.50 16.39 -54.69
CA PRO A 120 11.85 15.86 -55.89
C PRO A 120 10.67 14.97 -55.52
N GLU A 121 9.51 15.36 -56.03
CA GLU A 121 8.30 14.55 -56.15
C GLU A 121 8.53 13.23 -56.92
N PRO A 122 7.67 12.21 -56.67
CA PRO A 122 7.83 10.88 -57.22
C PRO A 122 7.47 10.82 -58.72
N VAL A 123 8.37 10.28 -59.53
CA VAL A 123 8.08 9.98 -60.94
C VAL A 123 7.26 8.69 -61.04
N ALA A 124 6.06 8.83 -61.59
CA ALA A 124 5.20 7.74 -62.00
C ALA A 124 5.85 6.89 -63.11
N ALA A 125 5.83 5.57 -62.94
CA ALA A 125 6.01 4.61 -64.03
C ALA A 125 4.87 3.60 -64.01
N ALA A 126 4.39 3.30 -65.22
CA ALA A 126 3.08 2.78 -65.53
C ALA A 126 2.91 1.25 -65.38
N ARG A 127 1.62 0.89 -65.31
CA ARG A 127 0.93 -0.42 -65.34
C ARG A 127 1.51 -1.60 -66.16
N GLU A 128 1.32 -2.78 -65.53
CA GLU A 128 0.87 -4.12 -66.02
C GLU A 128 1.76 -4.98 -66.97
N PRO A 129 1.57 -6.34 -67.03
CA PRO A 129 0.48 -7.17 -66.48
C PRO A 129 0.92 -8.40 -65.63
N ALA A 130 -0.10 -9.06 -65.07
CA ALA A 130 -0.09 -10.30 -64.31
C ALA A 130 0.47 -11.53 -65.05
N PRO A 131 0.80 -12.60 -64.29
CA PRO A 131 0.41 -13.94 -64.71
C PRO A 131 -0.38 -14.67 -63.61
N GLU A 132 -1.61 -15.00 -64.00
CA GLU A 132 -2.22 -16.33 -63.93
C GLU A 132 -2.09 -17.16 -62.64
N ALA A 133 -3.26 -17.37 -62.03
CA ALA A 133 -3.50 -18.22 -60.89
C ALA A 133 -3.15 -19.70 -61.15
N ALA A 134 -2.54 -20.33 -60.13
CA ALA A 134 -2.55 -21.78 -59.96
C ALA A 134 -3.34 -22.13 -58.69
N PRO A 135 -4.14 -23.21 -58.69
CA PRO A 135 -5.18 -23.47 -57.70
C PRO A 135 -4.62 -23.93 -56.35
N ALA A 136 -5.29 -23.51 -55.28
CA ALA A 136 -5.04 -23.88 -53.90
C ALA A 136 -5.31 -25.38 -53.64
N PRO A 137 -4.50 -26.06 -52.80
CA PRO A 137 -4.92 -27.30 -52.17
C PRO A 137 -5.92 -26.99 -51.05
N THR A 138 -7.13 -27.53 -51.21
CA THR A 138 -8.18 -27.64 -50.19
C THR A 138 -7.59 -28.18 -48.89
N SER A 139 -7.54 -27.33 -47.86
CA SER A 139 -7.33 -27.76 -46.48
C SER A 139 -8.66 -27.75 -45.75
N GLU A 140 -9.02 -28.94 -45.27
CA GLU A 140 -10.21 -29.29 -44.50
C GLU A 140 -10.36 -28.42 -43.23
N PRO A 141 -11.59 -28.06 -42.80
CA PRO A 141 -11.80 -27.11 -41.72
C PRO A 141 -11.49 -27.76 -40.36
N ALA A 142 -10.40 -27.34 -39.73
CA ALA A 142 -10.15 -27.61 -38.31
C ALA A 142 -11.25 -26.93 -37.46
N PRO A 143 -11.75 -27.58 -36.39
CA PRO A 143 -12.79 -27.02 -35.53
C PRO A 143 -12.32 -25.71 -34.92
N ALA A 144 -13.14 -24.68 -35.09
CA ALA A 144 -12.91 -23.35 -34.57
C ALA A 144 -12.66 -23.40 -33.06
N ALA A 145 -11.41 -23.15 -32.66
CA ALA A 145 -11.13 -22.66 -31.32
C ALA A 145 -11.96 -21.37 -31.13
N PRO A 146 -12.67 -21.19 -30.01
CA PRO A 146 -13.39 -19.96 -29.76
C PRO A 146 -12.39 -18.80 -29.80
N ALA A 147 -12.57 -17.90 -30.76
CA ALA A 147 -11.79 -16.68 -30.86
C ALA A 147 -11.92 -15.93 -29.52
N ALA A 148 -10.79 -15.74 -28.84
CA ALA A 148 -10.73 -14.87 -27.68
C ALA A 148 -11.19 -13.47 -28.13
N PRO A 149 -12.18 -12.86 -27.45
CA PRO A 149 -12.60 -11.52 -27.82
C PRO A 149 -11.46 -10.54 -27.54
N ALA A 150 -11.03 -9.82 -28.56
CA ALA A 150 -10.12 -8.69 -28.39
C ALA A 150 -10.80 -7.65 -27.47
N PRO A 151 -10.16 -7.20 -26.38
CA PRO A 151 -10.71 -6.13 -25.56
C PRO A 151 -10.49 -4.81 -26.28
N SER A 152 -11.53 -4.28 -26.91
CA SER A 152 -11.50 -2.92 -27.45
C SER A 152 -12.84 -2.29 -27.13
N GLY A 153 -12.94 -1.79 -25.90
CA GLY A 153 -14.08 -1.08 -25.37
C GLY A 153 -13.93 -0.93 -23.86
N HIS A 154 -14.01 0.30 -23.38
CA HIS A 154 -14.03 0.64 -21.96
C HIS A 154 -15.20 -0.06 -21.27
N THR A 155 -14.96 -1.28 -20.79
CA THR A 155 -15.97 -2.04 -20.07
C THR A 155 -15.90 -1.63 -18.60
N SER A 156 -16.95 -0.96 -18.15
CA SER A 156 -17.06 -0.59 -16.74
C SER A 156 -17.09 -1.86 -15.88
N LEU A 157 -16.27 -1.91 -14.84
CA LEU A 157 -16.35 -2.93 -13.80
C LEU A 157 -17.45 -2.61 -12.77
N ALA A 158 -18.27 -1.59 -13.06
CA ALA A 158 -19.36 -1.19 -12.19
C ALA A 158 -20.49 -2.23 -12.18
N GLY A 159 -20.83 -2.68 -10.99
CA GLY A 159 -21.97 -3.53 -10.75
C GLY A 159 -21.66 -5.03 -10.84
N ARG A 160 -22.46 -5.79 -10.09
CA ARG A 160 -22.24 -7.21 -9.78
C ARG A 160 -22.03 -8.10 -11.00
N ARG A 161 -22.80 -7.89 -12.06
CA ARG A 161 -22.74 -8.74 -13.27
C ARG A 161 -21.42 -8.54 -14.01
N ALA A 162 -21.00 -7.29 -14.20
CA ALA A 162 -19.73 -6.96 -14.86
C ALA A 162 -18.56 -7.50 -14.06
N ARG A 163 -18.56 -7.27 -12.74
CA ARG A 163 -17.53 -7.77 -11.81
C ARG A 163 -17.39 -9.29 -11.82
N ARG A 164 -18.52 -10.01 -11.79
CA ARG A 164 -18.54 -11.48 -11.86
C ARG A 164 -18.07 -12.01 -13.21
N GLN A 165 -18.46 -11.37 -14.31
CA GLN A 165 -18.03 -11.77 -15.65
C GLN A 165 -16.53 -11.54 -15.85
N TRP A 166 -16.03 -10.38 -15.41
CA TRP A 166 -14.61 -10.06 -15.46
C TRP A 166 -13.79 -11.02 -14.60
N ALA A 167 -14.24 -11.32 -13.38
CA ALA A 167 -13.60 -12.31 -12.52
C ALA A 167 -13.48 -13.68 -13.21
N ALA A 168 -14.58 -14.18 -13.78
CA ALA A 168 -14.58 -15.45 -14.51
C ALA A 168 -13.64 -15.44 -15.73
N ALA A 169 -13.57 -14.32 -16.46
CA ALA A 169 -12.67 -14.18 -17.61
C ALA A 169 -11.17 -14.20 -17.21
N HIS A 170 -10.86 -13.76 -16.00
CA HIS A 170 -9.48 -13.69 -15.47
C HIS A 170 -9.13 -14.89 -14.58
N GLY A 171 -10.01 -15.88 -14.44
CA GLY A 171 -9.80 -17.01 -13.54
C GLY A 171 -9.85 -16.63 -12.05
N PHE A 172 -10.48 -15.51 -11.72
CA PHE A 172 -10.67 -15.01 -10.37
C PHE A 172 -12.03 -15.44 -9.80
N GLU A 173 -12.12 -15.46 -8.47
CA GLU A 173 -13.34 -15.77 -7.73
C GLU A 173 -14.13 -14.50 -7.43
N TYR A 174 -15.45 -14.56 -7.58
CA TYR A 174 -16.34 -13.46 -7.19
C TYR A 174 -17.15 -13.85 -5.95
N THR A 175 -17.05 -12.99 -4.92
CA THR A 175 -17.83 -13.08 -3.69
C THR A 175 -18.67 -11.81 -3.54
N ARG A 176 -19.95 -11.99 -3.22
CA ARG A 176 -20.88 -10.85 -3.13
C ARG A 176 -20.49 -9.85 -2.04
N GLU A 177 -20.13 -10.36 -0.86
CA GLU A 177 -19.78 -9.55 0.30
C GLU A 177 -18.92 -10.37 1.26
N ASP A 178 -17.88 -9.76 1.81
CA ASP A 178 -17.04 -10.29 2.88
C ASP A 178 -16.85 -9.23 3.97
N ARG A 179 -17.13 -9.62 5.22
CA ARG A 179 -17.02 -8.74 6.39
C ARG A 179 -15.73 -8.94 7.18
N TYR A 180 -14.98 -9.99 6.90
CA TYR A 180 -13.78 -10.38 7.63
C TYR A 180 -12.50 -9.89 6.97
N LEU A 181 -12.57 -9.53 5.68
CA LEU A 181 -11.42 -9.05 4.92
C LEU A 181 -11.00 -7.63 5.31
N THR A 182 -11.97 -6.71 5.46
CA THR A 182 -11.67 -5.28 5.71
C THR A 182 -10.85 -5.03 6.98
N PRO A 183 -11.08 -5.72 8.11
CA PRO A 183 -10.24 -5.59 9.31
C PRO A 183 -8.75 -5.88 9.11
N GLU A 184 -8.37 -6.59 8.05
CA GLU A 184 -6.96 -6.84 7.73
C GLU A 184 -6.31 -5.71 6.93
N TRP A 185 -7.10 -4.83 6.31
CA TRP A 185 -6.62 -3.75 5.46
C TRP A 185 -6.14 -2.52 6.26
N PRO A 186 -5.35 -1.62 5.63
CA PRO A 186 -4.77 -0.48 6.32
C PRO A 186 -5.83 0.40 7.00
N VAL A 187 -5.74 0.51 8.33
CA VAL A 187 -6.70 1.27 9.14
C VAL A 187 -6.71 2.75 8.76
N SER A 188 -5.56 3.33 8.40
CA SER A 188 -5.45 4.72 7.96
C SER A 188 -6.37 5.01 6.77
N LEU A 189 -6.40 4.09 5.79
CA LEU A 189 -7.22 4.21 4.60
C LEU A 189 -8.71 4.01 4.91
N LEU A 190 -9.05 3.00 5.71
CA LEU A 190 -10.44 2.71 6.05
C LEU A 190 -11.09 3.82 6.86
N HIS A 191 -10.36 4.39 7.81
CA HIS A 191 -10.82 5.53 8.60
C HIS A 191 -11.02 6.78 7.72
N GLN A 192 -10.18 6.99 6.71
CA GLN A 192 -10.33 8.08 5.75
C GLN A 192 -11.59 7.92 4.88
N ILE A 193 -11.86 6.71 4.39
CA ILE A 193 -13.01 6.45 3.51
C ILE A 193 -14.33 6.43 4.30
N SER A 194 -14.30 5.94 5.55
CA SER A 194 -15.49 5.70 6.34
C SER A 194 -15.28 6.05 7.82
N PRO A 195 -15.18 7.36 8.17
CA PRO A 195 -14.89 7.81 9.52
C PRO A 195 -15.94 7.36 10.55
N ASP A 196 -17.21 7.23 10.15
CA ASP A 196 -18.33 6.89 11.04
C ASP A 196 -18.49 5.38 11.30
N ARG A 197 -17.69 4.52 10.65
CA ARG A 197 -17.89 3.05 10.71
C ARG A 197 -16.56 2.32 10.86
N VAL A 198 -16.47 1.55 11.93
CA VAL A 198 -15.24 0.83 12.33
C VAL A 198 -14.84 -0.26 11.31
N ASP A 199 -15.80 -0.98 10.73
CA ASP A 199 -15.51 -2.07 9.76
C ASP A 199 -16.57 -2.12 8.64
N PRO A 200 -16.43 -1.30 7.57
CA PRO A 200 -17.29 -1.41 6.40
C PRO A 200 -17.02 -2.75 5.66
N PRO A 201 -18.06 -3.52 5.27
CA PRO A 201 -17.87 -4.78 4.56
C PRO A 201 -17.36 -4.55 3.14
N ALA A 202 -16.51 -5.45 2.67
CA ALA A 202 -16.03 -5.50 1.30
C ALA A 202 -17.13 -6.08 0.40
N ARG A 203 -17.65 -5.29 -0.54
CA ARG A 203 -18.73 -5.69 -1.46
C ARG A 203 -18.21 -5.92 -2.86
N ASP A 204 -18.91 -6.76 -3.61
CA ASP A 204 -18.54 -7.11 -4.98
C ASP A 204 -17.06 -7.51 -5.08
N LEU A 205 -16.63 -8.32 -4.12
CA LEU A 205 -15.25 -8.77 -3.97
C LEU A 205 -14.87 -9.68 -5.11
N VAL A 206 -13.79 -9.34 -5.80
CA VAL A 206 -13.09 -10.24 -6.72
C VAL A 206 -11.78 -10.63 -6.07
N SER A 207 -11.48 -11.92 -6.02
CA SER A 207 -10.28 -12.49 -5.40
C SER A 207 -9.50 -13.31 -6.41
N GLY A 208 -8.19 -13.14 -6.47
CA GLY A 208 -7.36 -13.83 -7.44
C GLY A 208 -5.89 -13.82 -7.09
N PHE A 209 -5.05 -14.13 -8.07
CA PHE A 209 -3.60 -14.08 -7.95
C PHE A 209 -2.99 -13.36 -9.16
N VAL A 210 -1.99 -12.52 -8.91
CA VAL A 210 -1.20 -11.81 -9.94
C VAL A 210 0.26 -11.87 -9.52
N ASP A 211 1.13 -12.35 -10.39
CA ASP A 211 2.57 -12.49 -10.13
C ASP A 211 2.91 -13.18 -8.79
N GLY A 212 2.09 -14.16 -8.38
CA GLY A 212 2.24 -14.89 -7.12
C GLY A 212 1.67 -14.19 -5.88
N HIS A 213 1.17 -12.96 -6.02
CA HIS A 213 0.49 -12.22 -4.96
C HIS A 213 -1.01 -12.46 -4.97
N GLN A 214 -1.60 -12.67 -3.78
CA GLN A 214 -3.06 -12.68 -3.63
C GLN A 214 -3.58 -11.26 -3.83
N VAL A 215 -4.62 -11.10 -4.67
CA VAL A 215 -5.23 -9.80 -4.97
C VAL A 215 -6.72 -9.81 -4.70
N HIS A 216 -7.23 -8.67 -4.25
CA HIS A 216 -8.65 -8.42 -4.01
C HIS A 216 -9.08 -7.08 -4.63
N ILE A 217 -10.22 -7.07 -5.31
CA ILE A 217 -10.88 -5.86 -5.81
C ILE A 217 -12.25 -5.78 -5.18
N ALA A 218 -12.48 -4.85 -4.26
CA ALA A 218 -13.76 -4.72 -3.53
C ALA A 218 -14.22 -3.27 -3.43
N ASP A 219 -15.53 -3.08 -3.31
CA ASP A 219 -16.13 -1.79 -3.02
C ASP A 219 -16.37 -1.67 -1.51
N VAL A 220 -15.77 -0.65 -0.89
CA VAL A 220 -15.86 -0.36 0.53
C VAL A 220 -16.39 1.05 0.71
N ALA A 221 -17.52 1.17 1.43
CA ALA A 221 -18.19 2.46 1.69
C ALA A 221 -18.43 3.33 0.43
N GLY A 222 -18.59 2.70 -0.75
CA GLY A 222 -18.84 3.38 -2.02
C GLY A 222 -17.60 3.65 -2.88
N THR A 223 -16.42 3.30 -2.38
CA THR A 223 -15.14 3.47 -3.07
C THR A 223 -14.56 2.12 -3.47
N THR A 224 -13.97 2.02 -4.65
CA THR A 224 -13.29 0.79 -5.09
C THR A 224 -11.86 0.75 -4.56
N LEU A 225 -11.52 -0.33 -3.88
CA LEU A 225 -10.18 -0.63 -3.39
C LEU A 225 -9.61 -1.83 -4.14
N VAL A 226 -8.31 -1.76 -4.42
CA VAL A 226 -7.52 -2.90 -4.91
C VAL A 226 -6.44 -3.19 -3.90
N ALA A 227 -6.56 -4.35 -3.26
CA ALA A 227 -5.64 -4.83 -2.26
C ALA A 227 -4.78 -5.95 -2.83
N LEU A 228 -3.49 -5.90 -2.53
CA LEU A 228 -2.50 -6.89 -2.87
C LEU A 228 -1.79 -7.36 -1.59
N ARG A 229 -1.73 -8.67 -1.41
CA ARG A 229 -1.02 -9.28 -0.29
C ARG A 229 0.46 -9.32 -0.58
N ARG A 230 1.23 -8.70 0.31
CA ARG A 230 2.69 -8.67 0.27
C ARG A 230 3.25 -10.04 0.67
N SER A 231 4.45 -10.35 0.17
CA SER A 231 5.15 -11.59 0.54
C SER A 231 5.62 -11.58 2.00
N GLU A 232 5.99 -10.40 2.52
CA GLU A 232 6.52 -10.22 3.87
C GLU A 232 5.79 -9.08 4.59
N SER A 233 5.55 -9.26 5.89
CA SER A 233 4.85 -8.28 6.71
C SER A 233 5.84 -7.30 7.35
N SER A 234 5.49 -6.02 7.32
CA SER A 234 6.27 -4.95 7.96
C SER A 234 5.51 -4.33 9.15
N PRO A 235 6.20 -3.90 10.22
CA PRO A 235 5.62 -3.05 11.25
C PRO A 235 5.59 -1.56 10.85
N VAL A 236 6.31 -1.17 9.79
CA VAL A 236 6.26 0.18 9.21
C VAL A 236 5.07 0.29 8.28
N ASP A 237 4.27 1.32 8.50
CA ASP A 237 3.14 1.70 7.65
C ASP A 237 3.55 2.89 6.78
N VAL A 238 3.19 2.85 5.51
CA VAL A 238 3.48 3.89 4.50
C VAL A 238 2.18 4.27 3.83
N HIS A 239 1.91 5.56 3.65
CA HIS A 239 0.71 6.07 3.00
C HIS A 239 1.11 7.17 2.02
N PHE A 240 0.97 6.88 0.73
CA PHE A 240 1.04 7.88 -0.34
C PHE A 240 -0.36 8.38 -0.64
N THR A 241 -0.59 9.68 -0.63
CA THR A 241 -1.91 10.24 -0.89
C THR A 241 -1.83 11.52 -1.69
N THR A 242 -2.81 11.75 -2.56
CA THR A 242 -3.01 13.04 -3.24
C THR A 242 -3.78 14.04 -2.35
N VAL A 243 -4.23 13.61 -1.17
CA VAL A 243 -4.96 14.44 -0.21
C VAL A 243 -3.99 14.96 0.85
N ALA A 244 -4.06 16.25 1.17
CA ALA A 244 -3.11 16.90 2.08
C ALA A 244 -3.26 16.53 3.58
N ALA A 245 -4.16 15.60 3.93
CA ALA A 245 -4.43 15.25 5.32
C ALA A 245 -3.48 14.14 5.80
N MET A 246 -2.60 14.47 6.74
CA MET A 246 -1.68 13.48 7.33
C MET A 246 -2.46 12.43 8.14
N PRO A 247 -2.26 11.13 7.86
CA PRO A 247 -2.86 10.07 8.65
C PRO A 247 -2.38 10.05 10.10
N ALA A 248 -3.25 9.64 11.02
CA ALA A 248 -2.95 9.57 12.44
C ALA A 248 -1.74 8.65 12.71
N GLY A 249 -0.83 9.11 13.57
CA GLY A 249 0.36 8.32 13.97
C GLY A 249 1.53 8.36 12.97
N MET A 250 1.34 8.88 11.75
CA MET A 250 2.39 9.00 10.74
C MET A 250 3.14 10.33 10.82
N ARG A 251 4.24 10.45 10.07
CA ARG A 251 5.06 11.66 9.91
C ARG A 251 5.26 11.92 8.42
N HIS A 252 5.53 13.18 8.10
CA HIS A 252 5.84 13.64 6.75
C HIS A 252 7.34 13.91 6.59
N SER A 253 7.87 13.70 5.38
CA SER A 253 9.18 14.17 4.96
C SER A 253 9.11 14.52 3.47
N GLU A 254 9.50 15.75 3.12
CA GLU A 254 9.47 16.23 1.72
C GLU A 254 10.36 15.38 0.79
N LEU A 255 11.42 14.77 1.32
CA LEU A 255 12.28 13.85 0.57
C LEU A 255 11.54 12.58 0.14
N CYS A 256 10.46 12.23 0.84
CA CYS A 256 9.65 11.06 0.56
C CYS A 256 8.45 11.36 -0.37
N ASP A 257 8.29 12.60 -0.83
CA ASP A 257 7.20 12.97 -1.71
C ASP A 257 7.46 12.52 -3.14
N CYS A 258 6.41 12.01 -3.78
CA CYS A 258 6.43 11.50 -5.15
C CYS A 258 5.28 12.16 -5.92
N PRO A 259 5.44 13.42 -6.38
CA PRO A 259 4.33 14.17 -6.98
C PRO A 259 3.58 13.37 -8.06
N PRO A 260 2.23 13.31 -8.00
CA PRO A 260 1.33 14.14 -7.17
C PRO A 260 1.07 13.60 -5.75
N PHE A 261 1.71 12.51 -5.34
CA PHE A 261 1.53 11.94 -4.01
C PHE A 261 2.45 12.59 -2.97
N THR A 262 1.88 12.91 -1.82
CA THR A 262 2.62 13.20 -0.58
C THR A 262 2.83 11.89 0.19
N GLY A 263 4.05 11.65 0.66
CA GLY A 263 4.44 10.44 1.37
C GLY A 263 4.41 10.60 2.89
N TYR A 264 3.66 9.73 3.58
CA TYR A 264 3.63 9.65 5.04
C TYR A 264 4.07 8.26 5.52
N SER A 265 4.75 8.19 6.66
CA SER A 265 5.18 6.92 7.24
C SER A 265 5.25 6.95 8.76
N THR A 266 5.16 5.79 9.41
CA THR A 266 5.54 5.64 10.82
C THR A 266 7.06 5.66 11.04
N ASP A 267 7.84 5.35 9.99
CA ASP A 267 9.29 5.49 9.94
C ASP A 267 9.73 6.06 8.58
N ASN A 268 10.08 7.35 8.57
CA ASN A 268 10.52 8.04 7.35
C ASN A 268 11.87 7.51 6.82
N ARG A 269 12.74 6.95 7.67
CA ARG A 269 14.02 6.37 7.20
C ARG A 269 13.79 5.05 6.48
N ALA A 270 12.81 4.26 6.91
CA ALA A 270 12.41 3.06 6.19
C ALA A 270 11.75 3.41 4.86
N LEU A 271 10.90 4.44 4.84
CA LEU A 271 10.29 4.95 3.61
C LEU A 271 11.34 5.45 2.61
N ASP A 272 12.27 6.30 3.06
CA ASP A 272 13.37 6.83 2.24
C ASP A 272 14.20 5.72 1.57
N ARG A 273 14.49 4.63 2.31
CA ARG A 273 15.18 3.46 1.74
C ARG A 273 14.34 2.67 0.74
N MET A 274 13.02 2.64 0.92
CA MET A 274 12.10 1.96 0.00
C MET A 274 11.96 2.72 -1.33
N LEU A 275 12.09 4.04 -1.30
CA LEU A 275 11.96 4.90 -2.46
C LEU A 275 13.14 4.74 -3.42
N ASP A 276 12.89 4.01 -4.50
CA ASP A 276 13.81 3.89 -5.64
C ASP A 276 13.13 4.30 -6.96
N ALA A 277 13.86 4.16 -8.07
CA ALA A 277 13.34 4.46 -9.40
C ALA A 277 12.10 3.61 -9.80
N ARG A 278 11.96 2.40 -9.23
CA ARG A 278 10.82 1.52 -9.50
C ARG A 278 9.59 2.02 -8.76
N VAL A 279 9.71 2.31 -7.46
CA VAL A 279 8.59 2.83 -6.66
C VAL A 279 8.13 4.17 -7.19
N THR A 280 9.05 5.10 -7.45
CA THR A 280 8.72 6.43 -7.98
C THR A 280 8.11 6.36 -9.38
N GLY A 281 8.63 5.50 -10.26
CA GLY A 281 8.07 5.27 -11.59
C GLY A 281 6.66 4.67 -11.52
N THR A 282 6.47 3.64 -10.70
CA THR A 282 5.18 2.98 -10.54
C THR A 282 4.13 3.89 -9.90
N LEU A 283 4.49 4.69 -8.89
CA LEU A 283 3.57 5.68 -8.32
C LEU A 283 3.12 6.70 -9.38
N ARG A 284 4.03 7.15 -10.25
CA ARG A 284 3.67 8.02 -11.37
C ARG A 284 2.67 7.36 -12.32
N ASP A 285 2.85 6.09 -12.62
CA ASP A 285 1.96 5.33 -13.52
C ASP A 285 0.58 5.06 -12.88
N LEU A 286 0.52 4.97 -11.54
CA LEU A 286 -0.73 4.82 -10.78
C LEU A 286 -1.49 6.13 -10.58
N ALA A 287 -0.82 7.28 -10.59
CA ALA A 287 -1.40 8.58 -10.29
C ALA A 287 -2.68 8.94 -11.07
N PRO A 288 -2.86 8.56 -12.36
CA PRO A 288 -4.11 8.82 -13.08
C PRO A 288 -5.33 8.08 -12.51
N TYR A 289 -5.11 6.99 -11.75
CA TYR A 289 -6.15 6.03 -11.38
C TYR A 289 -6.34 5.91 -9.87
N ALA A 290 -5.30 6.18 -9.07
CA ALA A 290 -5.32 6.02 -7.62
C ALA A 290 -5.12 7.36 -6.90
N CYS A 291 -5.88 7.58 -5.83
CA CYS A 291 -5.72 8.75 -4.95
C CYS A 291 -4.94 8.43 -3.67
N ASP A 292 -4.96 7.17 -3.23
CA ASP A 292 -4.21 6.69 -2.07
C ASP A 292 -3.55 5.35 -2.38
N VAL A 293 -2.32 5.16 -1.92
CA VAL A 293 -1.57 3.89 -2.00
C VAL A 293 -0.92 3.64 -0.64
N VAL A 294 -1.39 2.61 0.06
CA VAL A 294 -1.09 2.40 1.48
C VAL A 294 -0.51 1.00 1.72
N PHE A 295 0.64 0.95 2.38
CA PHE A 295 1.29 -0.27 2.83
C PHE A 295 1.10 -0.38 4.34
N SER A 296 0.49 -1.47 4.81
CA SER A 296 0.39 -1.76 6.25
C SER A 296 0.38 -3.25 6.49
N GLY A 297 1.20 -3.70 7.44
CA GLY A 297 1.32 -5.12 7.75
C GLY A 297 1.64 -5.95 6.51
N ALA A 298 0.76 -6.90 6.18
CA ALA A 298 0.89 -7.79 5.02
C ALA A 298 0.17 -7.28 3.76
N TRP A 299 -0.41 -6.08 3.78
CA TRP A 299 -1.24 -5.57 2.70
C TRP A 299 -0.66 -4.29 2.08
N LEU A 300 -0.81 -4.20 0.76
CA LEU A 300 -0.71 -3.00 -0.04
C LEU A 300 -2.11 -2.73 -0.58
N VAL A 301 -2.68 -1.55 -0.36
CA VAL A 301 -4.02 -1.20 -0.83
C VAL A 301 -4.00 0.12 -1.57
N ALA A 302 -4.52 0.11 -2.79
CA ALA A 302 -4.76 1.31 -3.59
C ALA A 302 -6.24 1.67 -3.59
N GLN A 303 -6.54 2.93 -3.33
CA GLN A 303 -7.87 3.52 -3.48
C GLN A 303 -7.97 4.15 -4.87
N LEU A 304 -8.96 3.73 -5.65
CA LEU A 304 -9.21 4.36 -6.95
C LEU A 304 -9.86 5.74 -6.76
N SER A 305 -9.45 6.69 -7.61
CA SER A 305 -10.04 8.03 -7.69
C SER A 305 -11.47 8.03 -8.26
N GLY A 306 -11.84 6.95 -8.97
CA GLY A 306 -13.14 6.76 -9.58
C GLY A 306 -13.61 5.31 -9.52
N ARG A 307 -14.62 4.96 -10.31
CA ARG A 307 -15.06 3.57 -10.43
C ARG A 307 -14.02 2.77 -11.21
N ALA A 308 -13.77 1.54 -10.77
CA ALA A 308 -12.93 0.61 -11.52
C ALA A 308 -13.52 0.36 -12.93
N GLU A 309 -12.67 0.51 -13.93
CA GLU A 309 -12.87 -0.04 -15.26
C GLU A 309 -12.00 -1.31 -15.40
N ALA A 310 -12.40 -2.22 -16.28
CA ALA A 310 -11.66 -3.47 -16.50
C ALA A 310 -10.21 -3.18 -16.91
N GLU A 311 -10.01 -2.31 -17.90
CA GLU A 311 -8.68 -1.93 -18.40
C GLU A 311 -7.83 -1.25 -17.32
N VAL A 312 -8.43 -0.40 -16.47
CA VAL A 312 -7.71 0.26 -15.38
C VAL A 312 -7.24 -0.78 -14.35
N SER A 313 -8.09 -1.76 -14.06
CA SER A 313 -7.75 -2.86 -13.14
C SER A 313 -6.60 -3.71 -13.71
N GLU A 314 -6.66 -4.05 -15.00
CA GLU A 314 -5.62 -4.84 -15.68
C GLU A 314 -4.27 -4.10 -15.75
N ARG A 315 -4.27 -2.78 -15.96
CA ARG A 315 -3.03 -1.97 -15.93
C ARG A 315 -2.47 -1.81 -14.52
N MET A 316 -3.33 -1.72 -13.51
CA MET A 316 -2.92 -1.45 -12.13
C MET A 316 -2.37 -2.69 -11.42
N LEU A 317 -2.90 -3.89 -11.69
CA LEU A 317 -2.51 -5.11 -10.97
C LEU A 317 -0.98 -5.40 -11.05
N PRO A 318 -0.32 -5.35 -12.22
CA PRO A 318 1.13 -5.53 -12.31
C PRO A 318 1.93 -4.42 -11.58
N GLN A 319 1.42 -3.19 -11.59
CA GLN A 319 2.03 -2.06 -10.88
C GLN A 319 1.98 -2.26 -9.35
N LEU A 320 0.86 -2.75 -8.83
CA LEU A 320 0.77 -3.10 -7.41
C LEU A 320 1.67 -4.28 -7.05
N ALA A 321 1.86 -5.26 -7.94
CA ALA A 321 2.80 -6.36 -7.70
C ALA A 321 4.24 -5.84 -7.61
N LEU A 322 4.66 -4.96 -8.53
CA LEU A 322 5.96 -4.29 -8.49
C LEU A 322 6.18 -3.52 -7.17
N LEU A 323 5.16 -2.79 -6.70
CA LEU A 323 5.22 -2.11 -5.40
C LEU A 323 5.30 -3.09 -4.23
N GLY A 324 4.53 -4.18 -4.28
CA GLY A 324 4.56 -5.24 -3.28
C GLY A 324 5.95 -5.87 -3.15
N ASP A 325 6.64 -6.05 -4.27
CA ASP A 325 8.01 -6.54 -4.34
C ASP A 325 9.04 -5.51 -3.87
N ALA A 326 8.89 -4.25 -4.26
CA ALA A 326 9.76 -3.17 -3.78
C ALA A 326 9.65 -2.98 -2.25
N ALA A 327 8.47 -3.24 -1.68
CA ALA A 327 8.23 -3.17 -0.24
C ALA A 327 8.95 -4.24 0.59
N ARG A 328 9.70 -5.17 -0.03
CA ARG A 328 10.59 -6.11 0.68
C ARG A 328 11.78 -5.41 1.37
N VAL A 329 12.07 -4.16 1.00
CA VAL A 329 13.10 -3.33 1.65
C VAL A 329 12.64 -2.82 3.03
N LEU A 330 11.32 -2.81 3.28
CA LEU A 330 10.80 -2.45 4.60
C LEU A 330 11.23 -3.48 5.66
N PRO A 331 11.47 -3.05 6.90
CA PRO A 331 11.94 -3.95 7.94
C PRO A 331 10.92 -5.08 8.18
N PRO A 332 11.36 -6.35 8.26
CA PRO A 332 10.47 -7.46 8.57
C PRO A 332 9.99 -7.35 10.03
N ARG A 333 8.80 -7.90 10.32
CA ARG A 333 8.30 -7.97 11.71
C ARG A 333 9.21 -8.79 12.63
N VAL A 334 9.84 -9.82 12.09
CA VAL A 334 10.78 -10.68 12.81
C VAL A 334 12.17 -10.43 12.24
N THR A 335 13.04 -9.83 13.03
CA THR A 335 14.44 -9.56 12.66
C THR A 335 15.40 -10.66 13.10
N SER A 336 14.95 -11.54 14.00
CA SER A 336 15.71 -12.66 14.55
C SER A 336 15.23 -13.98 13.94
N THR A 337 15.54 -14.21 12.66
CA THR A 337 15.56 -15.59 12.16
C THR A 337 16.88 -16.20 12.60
N GLU A 338 16.83 -17.22 13.46
CA GLU A 338 18.04 -17.97 13.81
C GLU A 338 18.65 -18.52 12.52
N LEU A 339 19.86 -18.08 12.19
CA LEU A 339 20.61 -18.63 11.08
C LEU A 339 20.81 -20.12 11.38
N ALA A 340 20.36 -20.98 10.47
CA ALA A 340 20.57 -22.42 10.57
C ALA A 340 22.06 -22.72 10.38
N MET A 341 22.85 -22.55 11.44
CA MET A 341 24.30 -22.77 11.49
C MET A 341 24.77 -24.09 10.84
N PRO A 342 24.05 -25.23 10.91
CA PRO A 342 24.49 -26.45 10.24
C PRO A 342 24.37 -26.42 8.70
N THR A 343 23.52 -25.55 8.15
CA THR A 343 23.26 -25.44 6.69
C THR A 343 23.76 -24.11 6.12
N ALA A 344 24.13 -23.16 6.98
CA ALA A 344 24.68 -21.88 6.57
C ALA A 344 26.05 -22.08 5.90
N ASP A 345 26.17 -21.61 4.66
CA ASP A 345 27.44 -21.62 3.94
C ASP A 345 28.43 -20.67 4.64
N PRO A 346 29.59 -21.15 5.10
CA PRO A 346 30.56 -20.28 5.74
C PRO A 346 31.08 -19.24 4.73
N THR A 347 30.85 -17.95 5.02
CA THR A 347 31.33 -16.81 4.21
C THR A 347 32.85 -16.71 4.11
N ARG A 348 33.58 -17.57 4.85
CA ARG A 348 35.00 -17.79 4.74
C ARG A 348 35.28 -19.29 4.74
N PRO A 349 36.15 -19.81 3.85
CA PRO A 349 36.56 -21.21 3.92
C PRO A 349 37.10 -21.52 5.32
N ARG A 350 36.47 -22.50 5.99
CA ARG A 350 36.93 -22.98 7.30
C ARG A 350 38.26 -23.72 7.05
N PRO A 351 39.35 -23.41 7.78
CA PRO A 351 40.58 -24.17 7.65
C PRO A 351 40.29 -25.65 7.88
N ALA A 352 40.71 -26.51 6.96
CA ALA A 352 40.42 -27.95 6.99
C ALA A 352 41.09 -28.69 8.17
N SER A 353 41.93 -27.99 8.95
CA SER A 353 42.58 -28.51 10.13
C SER A 353 42.48 -27.48 11.23
N GLY A 354 42.14 -27.92 12.45
CA GLY A 354 42.10 -27.07 13.63
C GLY A 354 43.39 -26.27 13.71
N ALA A 355 43.26 -24.95 13.79
CA ALA A 355 44.41 -24.07 13.93
C ALA A 355 45.17 -24.49 15.19
N HIS A 356 46.30 -25.17 15.01
CA HIS A 356 47.23 -25.44 16.09
C HIS A 356 47.94 -24.11 16.34
N VAL A 357 47.53 -23.43 17.41
CA VAL A 357 48.29 -22.28 17.91
C VAL A 357 49.46 -22.87 18.68
N ASP A 358 50.62 -22.94 18.04
CA ASP A 358 51.87 -23.18 18.76
C ASP A 358 52.12 -21.98 19.68
N LEU A 359 51.73 -22.12 20.94
CA LEU A 359 52.23 -21.30 22.02
C LEU A 359 53.71 -21.62 22.14
N ALA A 360 54.55 -20.82 21.47
CA ALA A 360 55.99 -20.86 21.66
C ALA A 360 56.26 -20.80 23.17
N ALA A 361 56.87 -21.87 23.69
CA ALA A 361 57.27 -21.97 25.08
C ALA A 361 58.13 -20.75 25.42
N GLY A 362 57.56 -19.81 26.18
CA GLY A 362 58.28 -18.68 26.75
C GLY A 362 59.42 -19.23 27.58
N GLY A 363 60.63 -18.79 27.24
CA GLY A 363 61.87 -19.25 27.84
C GLY A 363 61.80 -19.20 29.36
N SER A 364 62.01 -20.36 29.98
CA SER A 364 62.37 -20.48 31.38
C SER A 364 63.74 -19.82 31.55
N GLY A 365 63.75 -18.54 31.92
CA GLY A 365 64.92 -17.90 32.52
C GLY A 365 65.13 -18.51 33.90
N ASP A 366 65.97 -19.53 33.96
CA ASP A 366 66.50 -20.08 35.21
C ASP A 366 67.54 -19.10 35.76
N SER A 367 67.11 -18.25 36.69
CA SER A 367 67.99 -17.49 37.56
C SER A 367 68.51 -18.44 38.64
N ALA A 368 69.65 -19.09 38.38
CA ALA A 368 70.42 -19.76 39.41
C ALA A 368 71.29 -18.72 40.15
N ASP A 369 70.73 -18.20 41.24
CA ASP A 369 71.47 -17.59 42.35
C ASP A 369 72.19 -18.69 43.14
N GLY A 370 73.45 -18.48 43.47
CA GLY A 370 74.32 -19.50 44.04
C GLY A 370 75.69 -18.95 44.44
N ALA A 371 75.69 -18.09 45.44
CA ALA A 371 76.87 -17.81 46.25
C ALA A 371 77.27 -19.06 47.06
N ASP A 372 78.56 -19.43 47.06
CA ASP A 372 79.43 -19.41 48.25
C ASP A 372 80.79 -20.11 48.00
N GLY A 373 81.86 -19.57 48.60
CA GLY A 373 82.93 -20.38 49.21
C GLY A 373 84.24 -20.71 48.46
N ALA A 374 85.25 -19.85 48.65
CA ALA A 374 86.66 -20.12 49.01
C ALA A 374 87.52 -21.20 48.30
N ASP A 375 88.66 -20.78 47.71
CA ASP A 375 90.02 -21.02 48.26
C ASP A 375 91.10 -20.38 47.37
N GLY A 376 92.09 -19.72 47.99
CA GLY A 376 93.28 -19.15 47.34
C GLY A 376 93.92 -18.00 48.10
#